data_AF-A0A1G8X240-F1
#
_entry.id   AF-A0A1G8X240-F1
#
_cell.length_a   1.000
_cell.length_b   1.000
_cell.length_c   1.000
_cell.angle_alpha   90.00
_cell.angle_beta   90.00
_cell.angle_gamma   90.00
#
_symmetry.space_group_name_H-M   'P 1'
#
loop_
_entity.id
_entity.type
_entity.pdbx_description
1 polymer ?
#
loop_
_entity_poly.entity_id
_entity_poly.type
_entity_poly.pdbx_seq_one_letter_code
_entity_poly.pdbx_strand_id
1 'polypeptide(L)'
;MQKKKRRNKTKRIWMGILLCLGLYVGVTFYQQQQEMKQLRQQEARYLQELEKIQQDIDNLKQQVEISNHDEYIETIARQQLKMIGSNEMIIIDIGQQ
;
A
#
# COMPACT_ATOMS: atom_id res chain seq x y z
N MET A 1 -19.96 61.26 -48.56
CA MET A 1 -20.17 59.80 -48.38
C MET A 1 -19.57 59.35 -47.06
N GLN A 2 -20.37 59.20 -45.99
CA GLN A 2 -19.86 58.77 -44.68
C GLN A 2 -19.81 57.23 -44.60
N LYS A 3 -18.60 56.66 -44.55
CA LYS A 3 -18.39 55.22 -44.36
C LYS A 3 -18.76 54.86 -42.92
N LYS A 4 -19.91 54.22 -42.71
CA LYS A 4 -20.33 53.69 -41.41
C LYS A 4 -19.27 52.72 -40.88
N LYS A 5 -18.58 53.12 -39.81
CA LYS A 5 -17.64 52.32 -39.01
C LYS A 5 -18.39 51.08 -38.49
N ARG A 6 -18.29 49.94 -39.19
CA ARG A 6 -18.91 48.67 -38.78
C ARG A 6 -18.31 48.28 -37.42
N ARG A 7 -19.06 48.58 -36.36
CA ARG A 7 -18.66 48.42 -34.96
C ARG A 7 -18.18 46.98 -34.70
N ASN A 8 -17.11 46.87 -33.91
CA ASN A 8 -16.38 45.67 -33.48
C ASN A 8 -17.19 44.63 -32.68
N LYS A 9 -18.52 44.53 -32.87
CA LYS A 9 -19.42 43.66 -32.11
C LYS A 9 -19.06 42.18 -32.28
N THR A 10 -18.62 41.76 -33.47
CA THR A 10 -18.18 40.39 -33.73
C THR A 10 -16.95 40.01 -32.91
N LYS A 11 -15.97 40.92 -32.75
CA LYS A 11 -14.79 40.70 -31.91
C LYS A 11 -15.16 40.54 -30.43
N ARG A 12 -16.16 41.28 -29.95
CA ARG A 12 -16.66 41.14 -28.56
C ARG A 12 -17.34 39.79 -28.31
N ILE A 13 -18.11 39.29 -29.28
CA ILE A 13 -18.77 37.99 -29.18
C ILE A 13 -17.72 36.87 -29.17
N TRP A 14 -16.75 36.92 -30.08
CA TRP A 14 -15.64 35.96 -30.12
C TRP A 14 -14.81 35.97 -28.83
N MET A 15 -14.55 37.14 -28.26
CA MET A 15 -13.83 37.24 -26.98
C MET A 15 -14.62 36.63 -25.82
N GLY A 16 -15.95 36.76 -25.80
CA GLY A 16 -16.80 36.09 -24.81
C GLY A 16 -16.74 34.57 -24.93
N ILE A 17 -16.82 34.03 -26.15
CA ILE A 17 -16.72 32.59 -26.40
C ILE A 17 -15.35 32.05 -25.96
N LEU A 18 -14.26 32.75 -26.30
CA LEU A 18 -12.90 32.38 -25.90
C LEU A 18 -12.73 32.37 -24.38
N LEU A 19 -13.35 33.33 -23.69
CA LEU A 19 -13.31 33.43 -22.23
C LEU A 19 -14.11 32.30 -21.57
N CYS A 20 -15.30 31.98 -22.09
CA CYS A 20 -16.07 30.83 -21.62
C CYS A 20 -15.33 29.50 -21.83
N LEU A 21 -14.69 29.32 -23.00
CA LEU A 21 -13.88 28.14 -23.29
C LEU A 21 -12.68 28.05 -22.34
N GLY A 22 -11.98 29.17 -22.12
CA GLY A 22 -10.86 29.24 -21.20
C GLY A 22 -11.24 28.90 -19.76
N LEU A 23 -12.40 29.39 -19.29
CA LEU A 23 -12.94 29.04 -17.97
C LEU A 23 -13.28 27.55 -17.87
N TYR A 24 -13.96 26.99 -18.88
CA TYR A 24 -14.30 25.57 -18.92
C TYR A 24 -13.06 24.67 -18.87
N VAL A 25 -12.05 24.99 -19.69
CA VAL A 25 -10.77 24.28 -19.68
C VAL A 25 -10.07 24.45 -18.34
N GLY A 26 -10.02 25.66 -17.79
CA GLY A 26 -9.39 25.94 -16.49
C GLY A 26 -9.99 25.13 -15.34
N VAL A 27 -11.33 25.06 -15.26
CA VAL A 27 -12.03 24.26 -14.25
C VAL A 27 -11.77 22.77 -14.44
N THR A 28 -11.83 22.28 -15.68
CA THR A 28 -11.59 20.88 -16.01
C THR A 28 -10.15 20.47 -15.64
N PHE A 29 -9.16 21.29 -15.98
CA PHE A 29 -7.75 21.04 -15.63
C PHE A 29 -7.54 21.04 -14.11
N TYR A 30 -8.19 21.95 -13.38
CA TYR A 30 -8.08 21.98 -11.92
C TYR A 30 -8.63 20.70 -11.28
N GLN A 31 -9.80 20.24 -11.72
CA GLN A 31 -10.39 18.98 -11.24
C GLN A 31 -9.51 17.77 -11.57
N GLN A 32 -9.03 17.68 -12.81
CA GLN A 32 -8.13 16.61 -13.24
C GLN A 32 -6.81 16.59 -12.44
N GLN A 33 -6.26 17.76 -12.10
CA GLN A 33 -5.04 17.86 -11.30
C GLN A 33 -5.26 17.35 -9.87
N GLN A 34 -6.42 17.65 -9.28
CA GLN A 34 -6.76 17.18 -7.94
C GLN A 34 -6.99 15.67 -7.90
N GLU A 35 -7.71 15.12 -8.88
CA GLU A 35 -7.93 13.68 -9.03
C GLU A 35 -6.60 12.94 -9.24
N MET A 36 -5.73 13.46 -10.12
CA MET A 36 -4.39 12.90 -10.35
C MET A 36 -3.56 12.88 -9.06
N LYS A 37 -3.64 13.92 -8.24
CA LYS A 37 -2.93 13.96 -6.95
C LYS A 37 -3.48 12.91 -5.98
N GLN A 38 -4.80 12.74 -5.91
CA GLN A 38 -5.43 11.72 -5.07
C GLN A 38 -5.04 10.31 -5.50
N LEU A 39 -5.06 10.03 -6.81
CA LEU A 39 -4.63 8.75 -7.37
C LEU A 39 -3.17 8.42 -7.01
N ARG A 40 -2.25 9.38 -7.18
CA ARG A 40 -0.84 9.20 -6.79
C ARG A 40 -0.65 8.96 -5.29
N GLN A 41 -1.44 9.62 -4.45
CA GLN A 41 -1.41 9.38 -3.01
C GLN A 41 -1.92 7.99 -2.65
N GLN A 42 -2.95 7.49 -3.34
CA GLN A 42 -3.44 6.12 -3.14
C GLN A 42 -2.42 5.09 -3.61
N GLU A 43 -1.83 5.29 -4.79
CA GLU A 43 -0.76 4.44 -5.32
C GLU A 43 0.42 4.33 -4.35
N ALA A 44 0.89 5.47 -3.82
CA ALA A 44 1.96 5.47 -2.83
C ALA A 44 1.59 4.71 -1.55
N ARG A 45 0.33 4.82 -1.09
CA ARG A 45 -0.16 4.07 0.08
C ARG A 45 -0.21 2.56 -0.20
N TYR A 46 -0.74 2.15 -1.34
CA TYR A 46 -0.80 0.74 -1.72
C TYR A 46 0.59 0.13 -1.90
N LEU A 47 1.54 0.89 -2.44
CA LEU A 47 2.93 0.44 -2.54
C LEU A 47 3.58 0.25 -1.16
N GLN A 48 3.34 1.17 -0.22
CA GLN A 48 3.80 1.01 1.16
C GLN A 48 3.16 -0.19 1.87
N GLU A 49 1.88 -0.44 1.61
CA GLU A 49 1.17 -1.59 2.17
C GLU A 49 1.69 -2.90 1.57
N LEU A 50 1.96 -2.94 0.26
CA LEU A 50 2.60 -4.07 -0.42
C LEU A 50 4.00 -4.35 0.16
N GLU A 51 4.81 -3.32 0.39
CA GLU A 51 6.15 -3.48 0.97
C GLU A 51 6.07 -4.07 2.39
N LYS A 52 5.14 -3.58 3.22
CA LYS A 52 4.90 -4.13 4.57
C LYS A 52 4.45 -5.59 4.52
N ILE A 53 3.47 -5.90 3.67
CA ILE A 53 2.98 -7.26 3.50
C ILE A 53 4.11 -8.18 3.02
N GLN A 54 4.97 -7.71 2.12
CA GLN A 54 6.12 -8.49 1.66
C GLN A 54 7.14 -8.73 2.79
N GLN A 55 7.44 -7.71 3.59
CA GLN A 55 8.29 -7.86 4.78
C GLN A 55 7.68 -8.84 5.79
N ASP A 56 6.37 -8.77 6.03
CA ASP A 56 5.68 -9.70 6.93
C ASP A 56 5.72 -11.13 6.40
N ILE A 57 5.56 -11.32 5.08
CA ILE A 57 5.70 -12.63 4.44
C ILE A 57 7.12 -13.18 4.62
N ASP A 58 8.14 -12.35 4.43
CA ASP A 58 9.53 -12.80 4.54
C ASP A 58 9.89 -13.12 6.00
N ASN A 59 9.40 -12.30 6.97
CA ASN A 59 9.51 -12.59 8.39
C ASN A 59 8.77 -13.88 8.80
N LEU A 60 7.58 -14.12 8.25
CA LEU A 60 6.83 -15.35 8.49
C LEU A 60 7.54 -16.55 7.88
N LYS A 61 8.08 -16.44 6.66
CA LYS A 61 8.87 -17.51 6.03
C LYS A 61 10.09 -17.86 6.87
N GLN A 62 10.80 -16.86 7.38
CA GLN A 62 11.95 -17.08 8.26
C GLN A 62 11.52 -17.77 9.55
N GLN A 63 10.40 -17.35 10.16
CA GLN A 63 9.84 -18.04 11.34
C GLN A 63 9.38 -19.46 11.04
N VAL A 64 8.81 -19.72 9.87
CA VAL A 64 8.39 -21.05 9.42
C VAL A 64 9.62 -21.92 9.15
N GLU A 65 10.69 -21.38 8.58
CA GLU A 65 11.95 -22.08 8.39
C GLU A 65 12.61 -22.45 9.73
N ILE A 66 12.60 -21.53 10.70
CA ILE A 66 13.06 -21.78 12.08
C ILE A 66 12.12 -22.78 12.80
N SER A 67 10.82 -22.70 12.60
CA SER A 67 9.84 -23.62 13.21
C SER A 67 9.86 -25.01 12.57
N ASN A 68 10.27 -25.12 11.31
CA ASN A 68 10.51 -26.39 10.62
C ASN A 68 11.90 -26.97 10.92
N HIS A 69 12.74 -26.29 11.70
CA HIS A 69 13.86 -26.96 12.32
C HIS A 69 13.34 -27.87 13.43
N ASP A 70 13.49 -29.17 13.23
CA ASP A 70 13.13 -30.23 14.18
C ASP A 70 13.57 -29.91 15.61
N GLU A 71 14.68 -29.19 15.78
CA GLU A 71 15.23 -28.73 17.07
C GLU A 71 14.28 -27.80 17.86
N TYR A 72 13.53 -26.91 17.20
CA TYR A 72 12.56 -26.05 17.86
C TYR A 72 11.32 -26.82 18.33
N ILE A 73 10.82 -27.72 17.49
CA ILE A 73 9.70 -28.62 17.82
C ILE A 73 10.10 -29.57 18.95
N GLU A 74 11.31 -30.13 18.89
CA GLU A 74 11.88 -30.97 19.91
C GLU A 74 12.05 -30.22 21.24
N THR A 75 12.49 -28.95 21.20
CA THR A 75 12.61 -28.11 22.39
C THR A 75 11.25 -27.88 23.06
N ILE A 76 10.21 -27.54 22.28
CA ILE A 76 8.85 -27.36 22.82
C ILE A 76 8.29 -28.69 23.35
N ALA A 77 8.50 -29.81 22.64
CA ALA A 77 8.07 -31.13 23.09
C ALA A 77 8.74 -31.55 24.41
N ARG A 78 10.04 -31.29 24.56
CA ARG A 78 10.79 -31.54 25.81
C ARG A 78 10.36 -30.61 26.94
N GLN A 79 10.21 -29.31 26.67
CA GLN A 79 9.92 -28.30 27.71
C GLN A 79 8.46 -28.30 28.16
N GLN A 80 7.51 -28.32 27.23
CA GLN A 80 6.09 -28.18 27.53
C GLN A 80 5.38 -29.51 27.69
N LEU A 81 5.75 -30.51 26.87
CA LEU A 81 5.06 -31.80 26.84
C LEU A 81 5.82 -32.91 27.59
N LYS A 82 7.04 -32.62 28.09
CA LYS A 82 7.96 -33.60 28.71
C LYS A 82 8.15 -34.86 27.86
N MET A 83 8.05 -34.71 26.54
CA MET A 83 8.28 -35.79 25.59
C MET A 83 9.78 -36.02 25.42
N ILE A 84 10.19 -37.27 25.23
CA ILE A 84 11.57 -37.69 25.00
C ILE A 84 11.69 -38.35 23.64
N GLY A 85 12.89 -38.34 23.05
CA GLY A 85 13.14 -39.03 21.79
C GLY A 85 12.91 -40.54 21.92
N SER A 86 12.56 -41.20 20.82
CA SER A 86 12.25 -42.64 20.78
C SER A 86 13.39 -43.55 21.30
N ASN A 87 14.63 -43.04 21.35
CA ASN A 87 15.83 -43.74 21.81
C ASN A 87 16.38 -43.21 23.15
N GLU A 88 15.63 -42.39 23.89
CA GLU A 88 16.05 -41.80 25.16
C GLU A 88 15.29 -42.42 26.34
N MET A 89 15.91 -42.48 27.52
CA MET A 89 15.29 -42.97 28.77
C MET A 89 15.35 -41.90 29.86
N ILE A 90 14.23 -41.68 30.56
CA ILE A 90 14.16 -40.75 31.71
C ILE A 90 14.63 -41.49 32.97
N ILE A 91 15.66 -40.95 33.64
CA ILE A 91 16.08 -41.40 34.97
C ILE A 91 15.48 -40.44 35.99
N ILE A 92 14.53 -40.92 36.79
CA ILE A 92 13.94 -40.16 37.90
C ILE A 92 14.55 -40.68 39.19
N ASP A 93 15.44 -39.88 39.81
CA ASP A 93 15.97 -40.17 41.13
C ASP A 93 14.92 -39.81 42.19
N ILE A 94 14.20 -40.81 42.67
CA ILE A 94 13.33 -40.69 43.83
C ILE A 94 14.20 -40.83 45.09
N GLY A 95 14.84 -39.73 45.47
CA GLY A 95 15.64 -39.65 46.69
C GLY A 95 14.90 -40.30 47.87
N GLN A 96 15.49 -41.34 48.42
CA GLN A 96 14.98 -42.09 49.56
C GLN A 96 14.82 -41.12 50.75
N GLN A 97 13.57 -40.82 51.15
CA GLN A 97 13.25 -40.22 52.45
C GLN A 97 12.67 -41.29 53.37
#